data_AF-A0A6B0WSH1-F1
#
_entry.id   AF-A0A6B0WSH1-F1
#
_cell.length_a   1.000
_cell.length_b   1.000
_cell.length_c   1.000
_cell.angle_alpha   90.00
_cell.angle_beta   90.00
_cell.angle_gamma   90.00
#
_symmetry.space_group_name_H-M   'P 1'
#
loop_
_entity.id
_entity.type
_entity.pdbx_description
1 polymer ?
#
loop_
_entity_poly.entity_id
_entity_poly.type
_entity_poly.pdbx_seq_one_letter_code
_entity_poly.pdbx_strand_id
1 'polypeptide(L)' 'MKDKIGDIAPEDFTSDAVGDADPDVLDEAAAALSGLGANPVQARKVVATVLQEIGDDAPIEEVIKRALRSI' A
#
# COMPACT_ATOMS: atom_id res chain seq x y z
N MET A 1 49.86 -8.34 2.97
CA MET A 1 48.69 -8.49 3.86
C MET A 1 47.47 -8.75 2.99
N LYS A 2 46.60 -9.70 3.37
CA LYS A 2 45.36 -10.02 2.65
C LYS A 2 44.28 -9.06 3.14
N ASP A 3 43.88 -8.11 2.32
CA ASP A 3 42.71 -7.30 2.62
C ASP A 3 41.46 -8.13 2.28
N LYS A 4 40.71 -8.45 3.33
CA LYS A 4 39.42 -9.13 3.27
C LYS A 4 38.42 -8.14 2.65
N ILE A 5 37.98 -8.42 1.42
CA ILE A 5 36.77 -7.81 0.88
C ILE A 5 35.63 -8.32 1.75
N GLY A 6 35.10 -7.44 2.59
CA GLY A 6 33.98 -7.74 3.47
C GLY A 6 32.73 -8.04 2.64
N ASP A 7 32.15 -9.20 2.94
CA ASP A 7 30.73 -9.52 2.85
C ASP A 7 29.83 -8.28 2.74
N ILE A 8 29.24 -8.08 1.56
CA ILE A 8 28.05 -7.24 1.42
C ILE A 8 26.88 -8.20 1.62
N ALA A 9 26.37 -8.26 2.84
CA ALA A 9 25.16 -9.03 3.15
C ALA A 9 23.96 -8.38 2.42
N PRO A 10 23.11 -9.15 1.72
CA PRO A 10 21.93 -8.64 1.05
C PRO A 10 20.78 -8.55 2.07
N GLU A 11 20.91 -7.70 3.09
CA GLU A 11 19.90 -7.61 4.16
C GLU A 11 19.22 -6.23 4.25
N ASP A 12 19.37 -5.38 3.23
CA ASP A 12 18.69 -4.08 3.16
C ASP A 12 17.42 -4.11 2.28
N PHE A 13 16.77 -5.28 2.21
CA PHE A 13 15.38 -5.42 1.79
C PHE A 13 14.51 -5.69 3.02
N THR A 14 14.70 -4.94 4.11
CA THR A 14 13.56 -4.74 5.01
C THR A 14 12.62 -3.80 4.30
N SER A 15 11.79 -4.37 3.42
CA SER A 15 10.46 -3.84 3.19
C SER A 15 9.88 -3.57 4.58
N ASP A 16 9.82 -2.29 4.97
CA ASP A 16 8.82 -1.78 5.89
C ASP A 16 7.48 -2.14 5.25
N ALA A 17 7.08 -3.39 5.47
CA ALA A 17 5.74 -3.84 5.25
C ALA A 17 4.91 -3.03 6.24
N VAL A 18 4.39 -1.91 5.75
CA VAL A 18 3.23 -1.17 6.25
C VAL A 18 2.17 -2.21 6.61
N GLY A 19 2.21 -2.61 7.87
CA GLY A 19 1.45 -3.70 8.46
C GLY A 19 0.80 -3.16 9.73
N ASP A 20 -0.23 -2.34 9.51
CA ASP A 20 -1.34 -2.03 10.39
C ASP A 20 -2.31 -1.32 9.46
N ALA A 21 -3.37 -1.97 8.96
CA ALA A 21 -4.38 -1.20 8.23
C ALA A 21 -5.24 -0.49 9.28
N ASP A 22 -4.68 0.62 9.75
CA ASP A 22 -5.35 1.62 10.55
C ASP A 22 -6.62 2.10 9.81
N PRO A 23 -7.66 2.61 10.52
CA PRO A 23 -8.73 3.41 9.93
C PRO A 23 -8.25 4.53 8.98
N ASP A 24 -6.96 4.88 9.04
CA ASP A 24 -6.26 5.76 8.11
C ASP A 24 -6.15 5.20 6.68
N VAL A 25 -6.09 3.88 6.46
CA VAL A 25 -5.89 3.29 5.12
C VAL A 25 -7.05 3.58 4.18
N LEU A 26 -8.29 3.57 4.67
CA LEU A 26 -9.45 3.91 3.86
C LEU A 26 -9.38 5.36 3.37
N ASP A 27 -9.02 6.27 4.27
CA ASP A 27 -8.98 7.70 4.00
C ASP A 27 -7.77 8.10 3.16
N GLU A 28 -6.62 7.50 3.43
CA GLU A 28 -5.39 7.73 2.68
C GLU A 28 -5.47 7.15 1.27
N ALA A 29 -6.00 5.92 1.10
CA ALA A 29 -6.19 5.35 -0.22
C ALA A 29 -7.25 6.14 -1.02
N ALA A 30 -8.35 6.58 -0.38
CA ALA A 30 -9.35 7.41 -1.05
C ALA A 30 -8.81 8.79 -1.44
N ALA A 31 -7.97 9.40 -0.60
CA ALA A 31 -7.29 10.65 -0.90
C ALA A 31 -6.30 10.48 -2.07
N ALA A 32 -5.52 9.40 -2.09
CA ALA A 32 -4.60 9.07 -3.17
C ALA A 32 -5.35 8.92 -4.50
N LEU A 33 -6.44 8.15 -4.55
CA LEU A 33 -7.27 8.00 -5.73
C LEU A 33 -7.90 9.33 -6.18
N SER A 34 -8.33 10.16 -5.24
CA SER A 34 -8.86 11.50 -5.55
C SER A 34 -7.79 12.40 -6.17
N GLY A 35 -6.55 12.33 -5.66
CA GLY A 35 -5.40 13.04 -6.22
C GLY A 35 -5.02 12.57 -7.64
N LEU A 36 -5.35 11.32 -7.98
CA LEU A 36 -5.21 10.76 -9.34
C LEU A 36 -6.40 11.10 -10.26
N GLY A 37 -7.41 11.82 -9.76
CA GLY A 37 -8.55 12.30 -10.53
C GLY A 37 -9.84 11.50 -10.35
N ALA A 38 -9.89 10.50 -9.45
CA ALA A 38 -11.12 9.81 -9.12
C ALA A 38 -12.08 10.72 -8.35
N ASN A 39 -13.39 10.49 -8.49
CA ASN A 39 -14.37 11.18 -7.67
C ASN A 39 -14.24 10.76 -6.19
N PRO A 40 -14.13 11.66 -5.20
CA PRO A 40 -13.85 11.30 -3.81
C PRO A 40 -14.89 10.36 -3.17
N VAL A 41 -16.17 10.55 -3.50
CA VAL A 41 -17.26 9.72 -2.97
C VAL A 41 -17.20 8.31 -3.57
N GLN A 42 -16.85 8.19 -4.85
CA GLN A 42 -16.67 6.89 -5.48
C GLN A 42 -15.38 6.21 -5.01
N ALA A 43 -14.28 6.96 -4.88
CA ALA A 43 -13.00 6.46 -4.39
C ALA A 43 -13.16 5.80 -3.01
N ARG A 44 -13.79 6.47 -2.04
CA ARG A 44 -14.08 5.87 -0.73
C ARG A 44 -14.90 4.58 -0.82
N LYS A 45 -15.92 4.54 -1.70
CA LYS A 45 -16.75 3.34 -1.87
C LYS A 45 -15.94 2.17 -2.43
N VAL A 46 -15.16 2.41 -3.48
CA VAL A 46 -14.34 1.39 -4.12
C VAL A 46 -13.28 0.87 -3.14
N VAL A 47 -12.60 1.75 -2.41
CA VAL A 47 -11.61 1.38 -1.38
C VAL A 47 -12.26 0.53 -0.27
N ALA A 48 -13.43 0.94 0.23
CA ALA A 48 -14.16 0.17 1.24
C ALA A 48 -14.53 -1.24 0.73
N THR A 49 -14.96 -1.36 -0.52
CA THR A 49 -15.22 -2.67 -1.15
C THR A 49 -13.95 -3.50 -1.27
N VAL A 50 -12.83 -2.89 -1.69
CA VAL A 50 -11.55 -3.59 -1.80
C VAL A 50 -11.10 -4.11 -0.44
N LEU A 51 -11.11 -3.29 0.61
CA LEU A 51 -10.75 -3.70 1.97
C LEU A 51 -11.60 -4.88 2.48
N GLN A 52 -12.90 -4.90 2.16
CA GLN A 52 -13.78 -6.04 2.47
C GLN A 52 -13.39 -7.33 1.72
N GLU A 53 -12.79 -7.23 0.53
CA GLU A 53 -12.40 -8.39 -0.29
C GLU A 53 -11.02 -8.95 0.09
N ILE A 54 -10.05 -8.08 0.37
CA ILE A 54 -8.65 -8.49 0.61
C ILE A 54 -8.27 -8.50 2.10
N GLY A 55 -9.12 -7.95 2.96
CA GLY A 55 -8.93 -7.89 4.41
C GLY A 55 -8.29 -6.59 4.89
N ASP A 56 -8.56 -6.26 6.15
CA ASP A 56 -8.09 -5.05 6.85
C ASP A 56 -6.59 -5.13 7.25
N ASP A 57 -5.82 -6.07 6.70
CA ASP A 57 -4.36 -6.13 6.89
C ASP A 57 -3.62 -5.86 5.57
N ALA A 58 -4.35 -5.56 4.50
CA ALA A 58 -3.75 -5.36 3.18
C ALA A 58 -2.94 -4.05 3.14
N PRO A 59 -1.73 -4.08 2.54
CA PRO A 59 -0.91 -2.88 2.43
C PRO A 59 -1.61 -1.85 1.54
N ILE A 60 -1.52 -0.58 1.93
CA ILE A 60 -2.20 0.54 1.25
C ILE A 60 -1.92 0.60 -0.27
N GLU A 61 -0.70 0.29 -0.69
CA GLU A 61 -0.32 0.27 -2.10
C GLU A 61 -1.12 -0.80 -2.88
N GLU A 62 -1.38 -1.96 -2.26
CA GLU A 62 -2.19 -3.01 -2.86
C GLU A 62 -3.66 -2.63 -2.93
N VAL A 63 -4.18 -1.95 -1.90
CA VAL A 63 -5.54 -1.40 -1.87
C VAL A 63 -5.73 -0.40 -3.02
N ILE A 64 -4.81 0.55 -3.20
CA ILE A 64 -4.85 1.55 -4.28
C ILE A 64 -4.79 0.87 -5.66
N LYS A 65 -3.86 -0.09 -5.85
CA LYS A 65 -3.74 -0.83 -7.12
C LYS A 65 -5.01 -1.62 -7.46
N ARG A 66 -5.63 -2.28 -6.48
CA ARG A 66 -6.91 -2.97 -6.68
C ARG A 66 -8.01 -1.98 -7.04
N ALA A 67 -8.12 -0.87 -6.29
CA ALA A 67 -9.15 0.13 -6.50
C ALA A 67 -9.05 0.77 -7.90
N LEU A 68 -7.85 1.08 -8.40
CA LEU A 68 -7.64 1.60 -9.75
C LEU A 68 -8.08 0.63 -10.86
N ARG A 69 -8.07 -0.68 -10.61
CA ARG A 69 -8.58 -1.68 -11.56
C ARG A 69 -10.11 -1.71 -11.64
N SER A 70 -10.79 -1.19 -10.62
CA SER A 70 -12.25 -1.17 -10.51
C SER A 70 -12.90 0.16 -10.93
N ILE A 71 -12.11 1.14 -11.39
CA ILE A 71 -12.56 2.47 -11.83
C ILE A 71 -12.47 2.58 -13.35
#